data_AF-A0A7R9JB18-F1
#
_entry.id   AF-A0A7R9JB18-F1
#
_cell.length_a   1.000
_cell.length_b   1.000
_cell.length_c   1.000
_cell.angle_alpha   90.00
_cell.angle_beta   90.00
_cell.angle_gamma   90.00
#
_symmetry.space_group_name_H-M   'P 1'
#
loop_
_entity.id
_entity.type
_entity.pdbx_description
1 polymer ?
#
loop_
_entity_poly.entity_id
_entity_poly.type
_entity_poly.pdbx_seq_one_letter_code
_entity_poly.pdbx_strand_id
1 'polypeptide(L)'
;MFVYLVLLAGLILVSEPYFNEAGYEKQKGSQQGKENSRMYNEMAVLKLVQALTKLILQPPPVFKEEILQHFQQKAYKLIHRLDTWLEISERYNNAHPITPTSPTSFRELHGQAISEALNAQLPEFPLIPASKGFCLTLRKSLVTFRETLALVGITEPLLPS
;
A
#
# COMPACT_ATOMS: atom_id res chain seq x y z
N MET A 1 15.82 -13.15 -3.37
CA MET A 1 14.89 -12.85 -4.50
C MET A 1 13.52 -13.53 -4.36
N PHE A 2 13.45 -14.81 -4.03
CA PHE A 2 12.17 -15.53 -3.89
C PHE A 2 11.22 -14.98 -2.82
N VAL A 3 11.70 -14.58 -1.64
CA VAL A 3 10.82 -14.03 -0.58
C VAL A 3 10.18 -12.68 -0.99
N TYR A 4 10.91 -11.86 -1.75
CA TYR A 4 10.39 -10.60 -2.28
C TYR A 4 9.33 -10.82 -3.36
N LEU A 5 9.58 -11.76 -4.28
CA LEU A 5 8.62 -12.15 -5.31
C LEU A 5 7.41 -12.88 -4.73
N VAL A 6 7.57 -13.65 -3.65
CA VAL A 6 6.46 -14.32 -2.94
C VAL A 6 5.64 -13.32 -2.12
N LEU A 7 6.27 -12.31 -1.50
CA LEU A 7 5.55 -11.22 -0.84
C LEU A 7 4.81 -10.33 -1.86
N LEU A 8 5.39 -10.04 -3.02
CA LEU A 8 4.69 -9.32 -4.09
C LEU A 8 3.60 -10.18 -4.77
N ALA A 9 3.88 -11.44 -5.09
CA ALA A 9 2.90 -12.30 -5.74
C ALA A 9 1.76 -12.71 -4.79
N GLY A 10 2.05 -12.93 -3.50
CA GLY A 10 1.09 -13.39 -2.51
C GLY A 10 0.24 -12.30 -1.87
N LEU A 11 0.74 -11.06 -1.73
CA LEU A 11 -0.04 -9.93 -1.20
C LEU A 11 -0.63 -9.00 -2.28
N ILE A 12 -0.02 -8.91 -3.46
CA ILE A 12 -0.39 -7.89 -4.48
C ILE A 12 -1.09 -8.49 -5.70
N LEU A 13 -1.07 -9.82 -5.90
CA LEU A 13 -1.53 -10.45 -7.14
C LEU A 13 -2.67 -11.47 -7.00
N VAL A 14 -3.23 -11.62 -5.79
CA VAL A 14 -4.54 -12.27 -5.68
C VAL A 14 -5.58 -11.22 -5.33
N SER A 15 -6.65 -11.21 -6.13
CA SER A 15 -7.77 -10.27 -6.05
C SER A 15 -8.40 -10.21 -4.65
N GLU A 16 -8.27 -11.27 -3.85
CA GLU A 16 -8.98 -11.46 -2.58
C GLU A 16 -8.24 -12.45 -1.65
N PRO A 17 -7.04 -12.14 -1.10
CA PRO A 17 -6.24 -13.09 -0.32
C PRO A 17 -6.95 -13.58 0.94
N TYR A 18 -7.83 -12.76 1.53
CA TYR A 18 -8.71 -13.12 2.63
C TYR A 18 -9.68 -14.27 2.26
N PHE A 19 -10.19 -14.27 1.03
CA PHE A 19 -11.13 -15.29 0.57
C PHE A 19 -10.43 -16.55 0.05
N ASN A 20 -9.10 -16.51 -0.10
CA ASN A 20 -8.29 -17.69 -0.39
C ASN A 20 -8.08 -18.59 0.83
N GLU A 21 -8.40 -18.12 2.05
CA GLU A 21 -8.38 -18.97 3.23
C GLU A 21 -9.62 -19.88 3.28
N ALA A 22 -9.43 -21.16 3.58
CA ALA A 22 -10.49 -22.15 3.64
C ALA A 22 -11.56 -21.74 4.67
N GLY A 23 -12.80 -21.50 4.19
CA GLY A 23 -13.95 -21.12 5.02
C GLY A 23 -14.45 -19.69 4.86
N TYR A 24 -13.71 -18.81 4.17
CA TYR A 24 -14.08 -17.40 4.00
C TYR A 24 -14.85 -17.10 2.70
N GLU A 25 -14.87 -18.00 1.71
CA GLU A 25 -15.68 -17.86 0.49
C GLU A 25 -17.17 -17.55 0.77
N LYS A 26 -17.71 -18.09 1.87
CA LYS A 26 -19.11 -17.89 2.27
C LYS A 26 -19.42 -16.47 2.77
N GLN A 27 -18.42 -15.66 3.06
CA GLN A 27 -18.59 -14.27 3.51
C GLN A 27 -18.46 -13.26 2.36
N LYS A 28 -18.19 -13.74 1.13
CA LYS A 28 -18.04 -12.92 -0.06
C LYS A 28 -19.35 -12.19 -0.35
N GLY A 29 -19.30 -10.85 -0.34
CA GLY A 29 -20.47 -9.99 -0.49
C GLY A 29 -21.08 -9.43 0.81
N SER A 30 -20.75 -9.99 1.98
CA SER A 30 -21.20 -9.43 3.27
C SER A 30 -20.42 -8.16 3.63
N GLN A 31 -21.07 -7.23 4.34
CA GLN A 31 -20.42 -6.02 4.87
C GLN A 31 -19.23 -6.39 5.77
N GLN A 32 -19.38 -7.42 6.61
CA GLN A 32 -18.32 -7.94 7.48
C GLN A 32 -17.12 -8.50 6.71
N GLY A 33 -17.35 -9.29 5.65
CA GLY A 33 -16.27 -9.84 4.82
C GLY A 33 -15.49 -8.75 4.08
N LYS A 34 -16.16 -7.68 3.65
CA LYS A 34 -15.51 -6.51 3.05
C LYS A 34 -14.64 -5.76 4.06
N GLU A 35 -15.12 -5.58 5.30
CA GLU A 35 -14.35 -4.96 6.37
C GLU A 35 -13.15 -5.80 6.80
N ASN A 36 -13.30 -7.12 6.92
CA ASN A 36 -12.21 -8.03 7.25
C ASN A 36 -11.14 -8.04 6.15
N SER A 37 -11.54 -8.11 4.88
CA SER A 37 -10.63 -8.01 3.73
C SER A 37 -9.88 -6.67 3.75
N ARG A 38 -10.57 -5.56 3.99
CA ARG A 38 -9.93 -4.25 4.15
C ARG A 38 -8.86 -4.27 5.25
N MET A 39 -9.22 -4.67 6.47
CA MET A 39 -8.29 -4.67 7.61
C MET A 39 -7.07 -5.55 7.33
N TYR A 40 -7.29 -6.72 6.73
CA TYR A 40 -6.21 -7.61 6.33
C TYR A 40 -5.24 -6.89 5.38
N ASN A 41 -5.76 -6.26 4.34
CA ASN A 41 -4.91 -5.62 3.34
C ASN A 41 -4.22 -4.36 3.86
N GLU A 42 -4.87 -3.57 4.72
CA GLU A 42 -4.23 -2.47 5.45
C GLU A 42 -3.03 -3.01 6.25
N MET A 43 -3.19 -4.09 7.00
CA MET A 43 -2.09 -4.73 7.71
C MET A 43 -1.02 -5.30 6.77
N ALA A 44 -1.42 -5.83 5.63
CA ALA A 44 -0.55 -6.41 4.63
C ALA A 44 0.41 -5.34 4.05
N VAL A 45 -0.13 -4.17 3.66
CA VAL A 45 0.66 -3.03 3.19
C VAL A 45 1.60 -2.51 4.29
N LEU A 46 1.12 -2.40 5.53
CA LEU A 46 1.95 -1.95 6.63
C LEU A 46 3.15 -2.89 6.87
N LYS A 47 2.89 -4.21 6.91
CA LYS A 47 3.94 -5.23 7.05
C LYS A 47 4.91 -5.23 5.87
N LEU A 48 4.43 -4.96 4.66
CA LEU A 48 5.29 -4.80 3.48
C LEU A 48 6.28 -3.65 3.69
N VAL A 49 5.80 -2.45 4.02
CA VAL A 49 6.69 -1.29 4.25
C VAL A 49 7.71 -1.61 5.34
N GLN A 50 7.29 -2.18 6.46
CA GLN A 50 8.19 -2.59 7.55
C GLN A 50 9.24 -3.62 7.10
N ALA A 51 8.85 -4.61 6.29
CA ALA A 51 9.76 -5.62 5.76
C ALA A 51 10.79 -5.01 4.80
N LEU A 52 10.36 -4.10 3.92
CA LEU A 52 11.26 -3.38 3.00
C LEU A 52 12.25 -2.50 3.77
N THR A 53 11.80 -1.80 4.83
CA THR A 53 12.70 -1.05 5.72
C THR A 53 13.78 -1.95 6.31
N LYS A 54 13.40 -3.11 6.87
CA LYS A 54 14.37 -4.06 7.44
C LYS A 54 15.34 -4.59 6.39
N LEU A 55 14.85 -4.86 5.18
CA LEU A 55 15.67 -5.36 4.08
C LEU A 55 16.76 -4.36 3.66
N ILE A 56 16.47 -3.06 3.72
CA ILE A 56 17.45 -2.01 3.43
C ILE A 56 18.46 -1.86 4.57
N LEU A 57 18.02 -1.96 5.83
CA LEU A 57 18.92 -1.87 7.00
C LEU A 57 19.87 -3.06 7.10
N GLN A 58 19.41 -4.25 6.74
CA GLN A 58 20.17 -5.50 6.86
C GLN A 58 20.05 -6.33 5.57
N PRO A 59 20.61 -5.85 4.45
CA PRO A 59 20.56 -6.59 3.20
C PRO A 59 21.46 -7.83 3.30
N PRO A 60 21.02 -9.00 2.82
CA PRO A 60 21.88 -10.18 2.71
C PRO A 60 23.15 -9.83 1.92
N PRO A 61 24.37 -10.15 2.41
CA PRO A 61 25.62 -9.69 1.78
C PRO A 61 25.74 -10.06 0.30
N VAL A 62 25.25 -11.24 -0.06
CA VAL A 62 25.27 -11.77 -1.44
C VAL A 62 24.41 -10.96 -2.40
N PHE A 63 23.39 -10.25 -1.91
CA PHE A 63 22.43 -9.50 -2.74
C PHE A 63 22.40 -8.01 -2.44
N LYS A 64 23.40 -7.51 -1.69
CA LYS A 64 23.37 -6.15 -1.16
C LYS A 64 23.32 -5.10 -2.28
N GLU A 65 24.14 -5.29 -3.32
CA GLU A 65 24.25 -4.35 -4.42
C GLU A 65 22.96 -4.29 -5.23
N GLU A 66 22.38 -5.44 -5.57
CA GLU A 66 21.15 -5.57 -6.34
C GLU A 66 19.95 -5.01 -5.58
N ILE A 67 19.89 -5.24 -4.26
CA ILE A 67 18.86 -4.67 -3.40
C ILE A 67 18.93 -3.14 -3.41
N LEU A 68 20.11 -2.57 -3.20
CA LEU A 68 20.28 -1.12 -3.16
C LEU A 68 19.99 -0.48 -4.53
N GLN A 69 20.48 -1.08 -5.61
CA GLN A 69 20.21 -0.62 -6.98
C GLN A 69 18.71 -0.66 -7.31
N HIS A 70 18.00 -1.71 -6.89
CA HIS A 70 16.55 -1.80 -7.07
C HIS A 70 15.82 -0.68 -6.31
N PHE A 71 16.20 -0.44 -5.05
CA PHE A 71 15.57 0.61 -4.25
C PHE A 71 15.89 2.02 -4.78
N GLN A 72 17.07 2.27 -5.34
CA GLN A 72 17.37 3.54 -6.01
C GLN A 72 16.36 3.89 -7.10
N GLN A 73 15.90 2.89 -7.87
CA GLN A 73 14.99 3.12 -8.99
C GLN A 73 13.50 3.06 -8.62
N LYS A 74 13.16 2.29 -7.58
CA LYS A 74 11.76 1.90 -7.29
C LYS A 74 11.24 2.45 -5.97
N ALA A 75 12.09 2.81 -5.01
CA ALA A 75 11.64 3.22 -3.67
C ALA A 75 10.73 4.44 -3.71
N TYR A 76 11.14 5.51 -4.40
CA TYR A 76 10.35 6.73 -4.46
C TYR A 76 9.07 6.59 -5.30
N LYS A 77 9.05 5.69 -6.30
CA LYS A 77 7.81 5.33 -7.01
C LYS A 77 6.80 4.65 -6.09
N LEU A 78 7.28 3.76 -5.22
CA LEU A 78 6.44 3.11 -4.20
C LEU A 78 5.94 4.13 -3.17
N ILE A 79 6.83 4.99 -2.67
CA ILE A 79 6.49 6.05 -1.71
C ILE A 79 5.41 6.97 -2.28
N HIS A 80 5.61 7.51 -3.48
CA HIS A 80 4.65 8.39 -4.15
C HIS A 80 3.27 7.73 -4.29
N ARG A 81 3.23 6.45 -4.68
CA ARG A 81 1.97 5.69 -4.78
C ARG A 81 1.25 5.59 -3.44
N LEU A 82 1.99 5.29 -2.36
CA LEU A 82 1.43 5.17 -1.02
C LEU A 82 1.01 6.53 -0.44
N ASP A 83 1.75 7.60 -0.71
CA ASP A 83 1.37 8.97 -0.34
C ASP A 83 0.09 9.40 -1.06
N THR A 84 -0.04 9.09 -2.36
CA THR A 84 -1.26 9.38 -3.12
C THR A 84 -2.47 8.65 -2.53
N TRP A 85 -2.29 7.39 -2.12
CA TRP A 85 -3.33 6.63 -1.45
C TRP A 85 -3.72 7.22 -0.09
N LEU A 86 -2.74 7.68 0.69
CA LEU A 86 -2.97 8.38 1.95
C LEU A 86 -3.77 9.65 1.73
N GLU A 87 -3.37 10.49 0.78
CA GLU A 87 -4.03 11.75 0.48
C GLU A 87 -5.49 11.54 0.08
N ILE A 88 -5.76 10.60 -0.82
CA ILE A 88 -7.12 10.27 -1.23
C ILE A 88 -7.95 9.76 -0.06
N SER A 89 -7.37 8.91 0.79
CA SER A 89 -8.05 8.35 1.97
C SER A 89 -8.36 9.42 3.01
N GLU A 90 -7.43 10.34 3.26
CA GLU A 90 -7.60 11.45 4.20
C GLU A 90 -8.64 12.45 3.71
N ARG A 91 -8.61 12.81 2.42
CA ARG A 91 -9.66 13.65 1.81
C ARG A 91 -11.05 13.03 2.01
N TYR A 92 -11.18 11.73 1.78
CA TYR A 92 -12.44 11.02 2.02
C TYR A 92 -12.84 11.04 3.50
N ASN A 93 -11.91 10.72 4.40
CA ASN A 93 -12.11 10.67 5.84
C ASN A 93 -12.48 12.04 6.47
N ASN A 94 -12.01 13.13 5.86
CA ASN A 94 -12.34 14.49 6.27
C ASN A 94 -13.72 14.92 5.76
N ALA A 95 -14.08 14.54 4.53
CA ALA A 95 -15.40 14.79 3.96
C ALA A 95 -16.51 13.94 4.61
N HIS A 96 -16.16 12.76 5.13
CA HIS A 96 -17.08 11.80 5.73
C HIS A 96 -16.65 11.38 7.14
N PRO A 97 -16.70 12.30 8.13
CA PRO A 97 -16.12 12.06 9.46
C PRO A 97 -16.84 10.98 10.27
N ILE A 98 -18.11 10.70 9.95
CA ILE A 98 -19.03 9.82 10.68
C ILE A 98 -19.29 8.50 9.92
N THR A 99 -18.93 8.42 8.63
CA THR A 99 -19.23 7.26 7.80
C THR A 99 -18.13 6.21 7.94
N PRO A 100 -18.46 4.92 8.14
CA PRO A 100 -17.47 3.86 8.09
C PRO A 100 -16.75 3.87 6.74
N THR A 101 -15.43 3.74 6.74
CA THR A 101 -14.62 3.61 5.52
C THR A 101 -14.97 2.30 4.80
N SER A 102 -15.95 2.34 3.90
CA SER A 102 -16.37 1.22 3.07
C SER A 102 -15.83 1.40 1.65
N PRO A 103 -15.15 0.40 1.04
CA PRO A 103 -14.68 0.47 -0.35
C PRO A 103 -15.83 0.74 -1.35
N THR A 104 -17.04 0.31 -1.00
CA THR A 104 -18.26 0.47 -1.81
C THR A 104 -18.66 1.93 -2.01
N SER A 105 -18.64 2.75 -0.95
CA SER A 105 -19.03 4.17 -1.02
C SER A 105 -18.08 5.01 -1.90
N PHE A 106 -16.83 4.59 -2.05
CA PHE A 106 -15.84 5.34 -2.79
C PHE A 106 -15.82 5.02 -4.28
N ARG A 107 -15.99 3.73 -4.64
CA ARG A 107 -16.09 3.31 -6.04
C ARG A 107 -17.36 3.87 -6.69
N GLU A 108 -18.46 3.98 -5.94
CA GLU A 108 -19.72 4.57 -6.38
C GLU A 108 -19.65 6.09 -6.59
N LEU A 109 -18.85 6.82 -5.79
CA LEU A 109 -18.79 8.29 -5.87
C LEU A 109 -17.67 8.84 -6.76
N HIS A 110 -16.55 8.14 -6.90
CA HIS A 110 -15.33 8.72 -7.50
C HIS A 110 -14.60 7.84 -8.51
N GLY A 111 -15.20 6.73 -8.95
CA GLY A 111 -14.58 5.78 -9.90
C GLY A 111 -14.03 6.42 -11.19
N GLN A 112 -14.69 7.45 -11.73
CA GLN A 112 -14.23 8.16 -12.94
C GLN A 112 -13.17 9.25 -12.65
N ALA A 113 -13.44 10.17 -11.72
CA ALA A 113 -12.55 11.30 -11.43
C ALA A 113 -11.15 10.88 -10.95
N ILE A 114 -11.06 9.74 -10.25
CA ILE A 114 -9.78 9.23 -9.73
C ILE A 114 -9.03 8.42 -10.78
N SER A 115 -9.75 7.72 -11.66
CA SER A 115 -9.15 7.05 -12.81
C SER A 115 -8.54 8.06 -13.79
N GLU A 116 -9.13 9.26 -13.91
CA GLU A 116 -8.60 10.38 -14.70
C GLU A 116 -7.40 11.05 -14.00
N ALA A 117 -7.47 11.32 -12.70
CA ALA A 117 -6.41 11.99 -11.95
C ALA A 117 -5.12 11.14 -11.81
N LEU A 118 -5.24 9.81 -11.78
CA LEU A 118 -4.10 8.91 -11.59
C LEU A 118 -3.41 8.49 -12.89
N ASN A 119 -4.00 8.72 -14.07
CA ASN A 119 -3.54 8.27 -15.40
C ASN A 119 -3.03 6.81 -15.45
N ALA A 120 -3.45 6.02 -14.46
CA ALA A 120 -3.02 4.68 -14.18
C ALA A 120 -4.31 3.93 -13.88
N GLN A 121 -4.55 2.86 -14.62
CA GLN A 121 -5.58 1.89 -14.25
C GLN A 121 -5.46 1.65 -12.76
N LEU A 122 -6.47 2.09 -12.01
CA LEU A 122 -6.59 1.74 -10.61
C LEU A 122 -6.41 0.22 -10.56
N PRO A 123 -5.49 -0.31 -9.74
CA PRO A 123 -5.42 -1.75 -9.58
C PRO A 123 -6.83 -2.24 -9.25
N GLU A 124 -7.20 -3.40 -9.75
CA GLU A 124 -8.55 -3.98 -9.55
C GLU A 124 -8.96 -3.99 -8.06
N PHE A 125 -7.96 -3.90 -7.17
CA PHE A 125 -8.06 -3.74 -5.73
C PHE A 125 -7.61 -2.34 -5.20
N PRO A 126 -8.43 -1.28 -5.33
CA PRO A 126 -8.14 -0.02 -4.65
C PRO A 126 -8.45 -0.17 -3.14
N LEU A 127 -7.41 -0.18 -2.29
CA LEU A 127 -7.52 -0.18 -0.82
C LEU A 127 -8.14 1.10 -0.24
N ILE A 128 -8.30 2.09 -1.11
CA ILE A 128 -8.80 3.42 -0.80
C ILE A 128 -10.33 3.42 -0.77
N PRO A 129 -10.94 4.15 0.17
CA PRO A 129 -10.31 5.03 1.15
C PRO A 129 -9.94 4.22 2.39
N ALA A 130 -8.69 4.28 2.85
CA ALA A 130 -8.20 3.52 3.99
C ALA A 130 -8.63 4.12 5.34
N SER A 131 -8.65 3.29 6.39
CA SER A 131 -9.05 3.73 7.74
C SER A 131 -8.15 4.84 8.30
N LYS A 132 -8.71 5.74 9.13
CA LYS A 132 -7.94 6.84 9.76
C LYS A 132 -6.72 6.33 10.55
N GLY A 133 -6.90 5.25 11.31
CA GLY A 133 -5.83 4.63 12.11
C GLY A 133 -4.72 4.03 11.24
N PHE A 134 -5.08 3.39 10.15
CA PHE A 134 -4.10 2.92 9.16
C PHE A 134 -3.35 4.09 8.53
N CYS A 135 -4.05 5.15 8.11
CA CYS A 135 -3.40 6.31 7.47
C CYS A 135 -2.31 6.92 8.38
N LEU A 136 -2.62 7.10 9.66
CA LEU A 136 -1.66 7.60 10.66
C LEU A 136 -0.44 6.67 10.81
N THR A 137 -0.68 5.36 10.83
CA THR A 137 0.36 4.35 11.05
C THR A 137 1.26 4.19 9.82
N LEU A 138 0.65 4.17 8.63
CA LEU A 138 1.38 4.09 7.36
C LEU A 138 2.23 5.36 7.16
N ARG A 139 1.71 6.55 7.47
CA ARG A 139 2.47 7.80 7.42
C ARG A 139 3.75 7.72 8.26
N LYS A 140 3.64 7.29 9.53
CA LYS A 140 4.81 7.08 10.40
C LYS A 140 5.79 6.08 9.80
N SER A 141 5.28 4.96 9.28
CA SER A 141 6.12 3.92 8.67
C SER A 141 6.85 4.41 7.41
N LEU A 142 6.21 5.26 6.60
CA LEU A 142 6.83 5.89 5.43
C LEU A 142 7.88 6.92 5.81
N VAL A 143 7.74 7.64 6.93
CA VAL A 143 8.81 8.51 7.45
C VAL A 143 10.05 7.68 7.77
N THR A 144 9.88 6.61 8.57
CA THR A 144 10.99 5.70 8.90
C THR A 144 11.60 5.05 7.66
N PHE A 145 10.79 4.70 6.66
CA PHE A 145 11.28 4.14 5.40
C PHE A 145 12.13 5.16 4.62
N ARG A 146 11.71 6.43 4.54
CA ARG A 146 12.50 7.52 3.92
C ARG A 146 13.81 7.78 4.65
N GLU A 147 13.78 7.83 5.98
CA GLU A 147 14.99 7.98 6.80
C GLU A 147 15.97 6.83 6.55
N THR A 148 15.46 5.60 6.47
CA THR A 148 16.26 4.41 6.17
C THR A 148 16.90 4.47 4.79
N LEU A 149 16.16 4.94 3.77
CA LEU A 149 16.71 5.15 2.42
C LEU A 149 17.82 6.20 2.43
N ALA A 150 17.61 7.31 3.12
CA ALA A 150 18.61 8.37 3.23
C ALA A 150 19.90 7.88 3.91
N LEU A 151 19.79 7.05 4.96
CA LEU A 151 20.94 6.45 5.66
C LEU A 151 21.82 5.59 4.74
N VAL A 152 21.23 4.96 3.71
CA VAL A 152 21.97 4.15 2.73
C VAL A 152 22.31 4.94 1.45
N GLY A 153 22.13 6.26 1.47
CA GLY A 153 22.46 7.15 0.34
C GLY A 153 21.43 7.15 -0.80
N ILE A 154 20.24 6.60 -0.58
CA ILE A 154 19.14 6.63 -1.56
C ILE A 154 18.30 7.88 -1.29
N THR A 155 18.38 8.86 -2.19
CA THR A 155 17.72 10.16 -2.06
C THR A 155 16.60 10.34 -3.08
N GLU A 156 15.69 11.26 -2.78
CA GLU A 156 14.54 11.54 -3.63
C GLU A 156 15.02 12.09 -4.97
N PRO A 157 14.58 11.51 -6.10
CA PRO A 157 14.93 12.08 -7.40
C PRO A 157 14.36 13.49 -7.46
N LEU A 158 15.23 14.47 -7.74
CA LEU A 158 14.83 15.83 -8.05
C LEU A 158 13.82 15.75 -9.20
N LEU A 159 12.57 16.13 -8.93
CA LEU A 159 11.58 16.28 -9.99
C LEU A 159 12.15 17.25 -11.03
N PRO A 160 12.14 16.93 -12.33
CA PRO A 160 12.43 17.92 -13.35
C PRO A 160 11.37 19.02 -13.21
N SER A 161 11.85 20.24 -12.95
CA SER A 161 11.09 21.50 -12.89
C SER A 161 10.32 21.77 -14.18
#